data_AF-A0A2M7JNW1-F1
#
_entry.id   AF-A0A2M7JNW1-F1
#
_cell.length_a   1.000
_cell.length_b   1.000
_cell.length_c   1.000
_cell.angle_alpha   90.00
_cell.angle_beta   90.00
_cell.angle_gamma   90.00
#
_symmetry.space_group_name_H-M   'P 1'
#
loop_
_entity.id
_entity.type
_entity.pdbx_description
1 polymer ?
#
loop_
_entity_poly.entity_id
_entity_poly.type
_entity_poly.pdbx_seq_one_letter_code
_entity_poly.pdbx_strand_id
1 'polypeptide(L)'
;MFRPLSTGVMMCLVIMFFLVLPDAPMAADFSGEWQGSYASGWDSELSGTLRGVFTQNGNQLTGTVDIVDSGCQPEYGINIYQGSCSGNYAQFKVDMNCYDPETGYSGTVTSQFQGSKASGPFSGN
;
A
#
# COMPACT_ATOMS: atom_id res chain seq x y z
N MET A 1 23.29 18.21 -70.27
CA MET A 1 22.68 16.90 -70.59
C MET A 1 21.64 16.62 -69.52
N PHE A 2 20.38 16.44 -69.92
CA PHE A 2 19.22 16.35 -69.03
C PHE A 2 18.49 15.02 -69.25
N ARG A 3 17.93 14.47 -68.15
CA ARG A 3 16.94 13.37 -67.98
C ARG A 3 17.48 11.95 -67.71
N PRO A 4 16.71 11.06 -67.02
CA PRO A 4 15.35 11.22 -66.45
C PRO A 4 15.19 10.85 -64.95
N LEU A 5 14.06 11.28 -64.38
CA LEU A 5 13.41 10.71 -63.19
C LEU A 5 13.16 9.21 -63.37
N SER A 6 13.53 8.39 -62.38
CA SER A 6 12.91 7.09 -62.15
C SER A 6 12.16 7.12 -60.82
N THR A 7 10.85 6.98 -60.94
CA THR A 7 9.86 6.76 -59.89
C THR A 7 10.28 5.59 -59.01
N GLY A 8 10.62 5.87 -57.75
CA GLY A 8 10.83 4.88 -56.71
C GLY A 8 10.09 5.32 -55.47
N VAL A 9 8.79 5.00 -55.43
CA VAL A 9 7.98 5.06 -54.22
C VAL A 9 8.65 4.14 -53.19
N MET A 10 9.36 4.69 -52.23
CA MET A 10 9.88 3.91 -51.12
C MET A 10 9.50 4.61 -49.82
N MET A 11 8.25 4.33 -49.45
CA MET A 11 7.77 4.09 -48.09
C MET A 11 8.59 4.79 -46.98
N CYS A 12 7.99 5.80 -46.36
CA CYS A 12 8.31 6.23 -45.00
C CYS A 12 8.28 5.03 -44.05
N LEU A 13 9.41 4.36 -43.87
CA LEU A 13 9.62 3.46 -42.76
C LEU A 13 10.13 4.33 -41.60
N VAL A 14 9.20 5.02 -40.94
CA VAL A 14 9.44 5.47 -39.58
C VAL A 14 9.57 4.20 -38.75
N ILE A 15 10.80 3.73 -38.56
CA ILE A 15 11.09 2.72 -37.56
C ILE A 15 10.88 3.43 -36.22
N MET A 16 9.61 3.47 -35.76
CA MET A 16 9.32 3.55 -34.35
C MET A 16 9.87 2.25 -33.77
N PHE A 17 11.14 2.27 -33.38
CA PHE A 17 11.63 1.40 -32.35
C PHE A 17 10.83 1.80 -31.10
N PHE A 18 9.62 1.25 -30.98
CA PHE A 18 9.06 0.97 -29.68
C PHE A 18 10.08 0.05 -29.02
N LEU A 19 11.01 0.65 -28.29
CA LEU A 19 11.59 0.04 -27.13
C LEU A 19 10.39 -0.39 -26.30
N VAL A 20 9.93 -1.61 -26.53
CA VAL A 20 9.27 -2.41 -25.51
C VAL A 20 10.34 -2.52 -24.43
N LEU A 21 10.35 -1.50 -23.57
CA LEU A 21 10.97 -1.61 -22.26
C LEU A 21 10.42 -2.93 -21.71
N PRO A 22 11.27 -3.86 -21.24
CA PRO A 22 10.76 -4.97 -20.48
C PRO A 22 9.91 -4.35 -19.38
N ASP A 23 8.64 -4.75 -19.28
CA ASP A 23 7.76 -4.38 -18.17
C ASP A 23 8.60 -4.43 -16.92
N ALA A 24 8.94 -3.24 -16.39
CA ALA A 24 9.55 -3.17 -15.07
C ALA A 24 8.61 -3.99 -14.19
N PRO A 25 9.11 -4.93 -13.36
CA PRO A 25 8.24 -5.74 -12.53
C PRO A 25 7.32 -4.76 -11.83
N MET A 26 6.02 -4.81 -12.16
CA MET A 26 5.04 -3.94 -11.55
C MET A 26 5.26 -4.13 -10.06
N ALA A 27 5.75 -3.10 -9.37
CA ALA A 27 6.05 -3.21 -7.96
C ALA A 27 4.76 -3.75 -7.32
N ALA A 28 4.80 -4.99 -6.81
CA ALA A 28 3.60 -5.76 -6.44
C ALA A 28 2.60 -4.83 -5.73
N ASP A 29 1.35 -4.73 -6.15
CA ASP A 29 0.43 -3.81 -5.49
C ASP A 29 0.24 -4.20 -4.01
N PHE A 30 -0.35 -3.33 -3.20
CA PHE A 30 -0.64 -3.61 -1.80
C PHE A 30 -1.85 -4.56 -1.62
N SER A 31 -2.36 -5.15 -2.70
CA SER A 31 -3.46 -6.10 -2.63
C SER A 31 -3.01 -7.44 -2.04
N GLY A 32 -3.88 -8.08 -1.25
CA GLY A 32 -3.62 -9.39 -0.65
C GLY A 32 -3.55 -9.37 0.87
N GLU A 33 -3.05 -10.47 1.42
CA GLU A 33 -2.86 -10.64 2.86
C GLU A 33 -1.51 -10.07 3.29
N TRP A 34 -1.53 -9.24 4.33
CA TRP A 34 -0.34 -8.67 4.94
C TRP A 34 -0.34 -8.94 6.43
N GLN A 35 0.82 -9.25 6.97
CA GLN A 35 1.05 -9.30 8.41
C GLN A 35 2.32 -8.53 8.73
N GLY A 36 2.25 -7.64 9.70
CA GLY A 36 3.41 -6.87 10.13
C GLY A 36 3.24 -6.35 11.54
N SER A 37 4.35 -5.92 12.13
CA SER A 37 4.31 -5.25 13.42
C SER A 37 4.13 -3.75 13.26
N TYR A 38 3.55 -3.11 14.27
CA TYR A 38 3.51 -1.67 14.40
C TYR A 38 3.93 -1.27 15.81
N ALA A 39 4.37 -0.03 15.96
CA ALA A 39 4.59 0.61 17.25
C ALA A 39 3.97 2.01 17.18
N SER A 40 3.31 2.42 18.27
CA SER A 40 2.80 3.76 18.39
C SER A 40 3.95 4.76 18.53
N GLY A 41 3.78 5.91 17.87
CA GLY A 41 4.73 7.01 17.97
C GLY A 41 4.54 7.92 19.18
N TRP A 42 3.39 7.80 19.87
CA TRP A 42 3.02 8.64 21.01
C TRP A 42 3.00 7.88 22.34
N ASP A 43 3.01 6.55 22.27
CA ASP A 43 3.06 5.66 23.43
C ASP A 43 3.96 4.48 23.09
N SER A 44 5.06 4.31 23.83
CA SER A 44 6.03 3.25 23.57
C SER A 44 5.53 1.86 23.98
N GLU A 45 4.48 1.79 24.79
CA GLU A 45 3.91 0.53 25.29
C GLU A 45 2.84 -0.01 24.34
N LEU A 46 2.19 0.88 23.55
CA LEU A 46 1.24 0.50 22.51
C LEU A 46 1.97 0.04 21.23
N SER A 47 2.19 -1.26 21.15
CA SER A 47 2.81 -1.92 20.01
C SER A 47 2.14 -3.26 19.75
N GLY A 48 2.18 -3.75 18.51
CA GLY A 48 1.39 -4.92 18.22
C GLY A 48 1.68 -5.55 16.87
N THR A 49 0.85 -6.54 16.58
CA THR A 49 0.78 -7.16 15.26
C THR A 49 -0.51 -6.73 14.59
N LEU A 50 -0.39 -6.34 13.34
CA LEU A 50 -1.51 -6.09 12.46
C LEU A 50 -1.52 -7.16 11.36
N ARG A 51 -2.68 -7.74 11.13
CA ARG A 51 -2.96 -8.61 9.98
C ARG A 51 -4.05 -7.96 9.17
N GLY A 52 -3.96 -7.97 7.85
CA GLY A 52 -4.98 -7.35 7.03
C GLY A 52 -5.12 -7.96 5.65
N VAL A 53 -6.34 -7.92 5.14
CA VAL A 53 -6.66 -8.25 3.76
C VAL A 53 -6.97 -6.93 3.06
N PHE A 54 -6.15 -6.59 2.07
CA PHE A 54 -6.22 -5.30 1.39
C PHE A 54 -6.54 -5.47 -0.10
N THR A 55 -7.19 -4.45 -0.67
CA THR A 55 -7.42 -4.30 -2.10
C THR A 55 -6.98 -2.91 -2.52
N GLN A 56 -6.07 -2.83 -3.49
CA GLN A 56 -5.61 -1.57 -4.06
C GLN A 56 -6.35 -1.27 -5.37
N ASN A 57 -6.96 -0.09 -5.47
CA ASN A 57 -7.55 0.44 -6.70
C ASN A 57 -6.91 1.79 -7.04
N GLY A 58 -5.92 1.78 -7.95
CA GLY A 58 -5.08 2.95 -8.19
C GLY A 58 -4.30 3.34 -6.93
N ASN A 59 -4.51 4.56 -6.44
CA ASN A 59 -3.88 5.03 -5.19
C ASN A 59 -4.75 4.78 -3.95
N GLN A 60 -5.96 4.24 -4.11
CA GLN A 60 -6.86 3.96 -3.00
C GLN A 60 -6.59 2.57 -2.42
N LEU A 61 -6.60 2.47 -1.10
CA LEU A 61 -6.50 1.21 -0.37
C LEU A 61 -7.78 0.98 0.44
N THR A 62 -8.38 -0.19 0.31
CA THR A 62 -9.52 -0.63 1.11
C THR A 62 -9.22 -2.02 1.68
N GLY A 63 -9.97 -2.44 2.70
CA GLY A 63 -9.73 -3.72 3.35
C GLY A 63 -10.22 -3.79 4.78
N THR A 64 -9.87 -4.88 5.43
CA THR A 64 -10.13 -5.14 6.85
C THR A 64 -8.85 -5.57 7.54
N VAL A 65 -8.71 -5.20 8.81
CA VAL A 65 -7.57 -5.57 9.63
C VAL A 65 -7.98 -6.19 10.95
N ASP A 66 -7.12 -7.08 11.43
CA ASP A 66 -7.09 -7.60 12.78
C ASP A 66 -5.91 -6.97 13.48
N ILE A 67 -6.14 -6.46 14.68
CA ILE A 67 -5.16 -5.74 15.47
C ILE A 67 -5.02 -6.45 16.82
N VAL A 68 -3.82 -6.95 17.06
CA VAL A 68 -3.43 -7.58 18.31
C VAL A 68 -2.39 -6.66 18.95
N ASP A 69 -2.85 -5.84 19.90
CA ASP A 69 -2.05 -4.83 20.59
C ASP A 69 -1.57 -5.35 21.96
N SER A 70 -0.36 -4.97 22.35
CA SER A 70 0.05 -4.97 23.74
C SER A 70 -0.46 -3.68 24.41
N GLY A 71 -1.61 -3.73 25.06
CA GLY A 71 -2.14 -2.60 25.84
C GLY A 71 -3.56 -2.17 25.47
N CYS A 72 -4.10 -2.63 24.34
CA CYS A 72 -5.53 -2.55 24.03
C CYS A 72 -6.15 -3.95 23.93
N GLN A 73 -7.49 -4.03 23.98
CA GLN A 73 -8.18 -5.29 23.69
C GLN A 73 -7.94 -5.69 22.23
N PRO A 74 -7.69 -6.97 21.93
CA PRO A 74 -7.60 -7.41 20.54
C PRO A 74 -8.92 -7.16 19.81
N GLU A 75 -8.83 -6.62 18.60
CA GLU A 75 -9.99 -6.34 17.76
C GLU A 75 -9.78 -6.91 16.36
N TYR A 76 -10.84 -7.46 15.79
CA TYR A 76 -10.79 -8.27 14.58
C TYR A 76 -11.83 -7.77 13.56
N GLY A 77 -11.49 -7.84 12.27
CA GLY A 77 -12.39 -7.47 11.17
C GLY A 77 -12.69 -5.98 11.08
N ILE A 78 -11.78 -5.12 11.52
CA ILE A 78 -11.98 -3.66 11.52
C ILE A 78 -11.83 -3.14 10.08
N ASN A 79 -12.84 -2.43 9.58
CA ASN A 79 -12.74 -1.80 8.27
C ASN A 79 -11.74 -0.64 8.30
N ILE A 80 -10.82 -0.62 7.33
CA ILE A 80 -9.94 0.52 7.15
C ILE A 80 -10.68 1.66 6.45
N TYR A 81 -10.27 2.89 6.73
CA TYR A 81 -10.72 4.06 6.01
C TYR A 81 -9.58 5.05 5.75
N GLN A 82 -9.80 5.97 4.82
CA GLN A 82 -8.75 6.90 4.34
C GLN A 82 -7.46 6.16 3.89
N GLY A 83 -7.60 4.95 3.37
CA GLY A 83 -6.49 4.14 2.89
C GLY A 83 -5.94 4.67 1.57
N SER A 84 -4.62 4.82 1.49
CA SER A 84 -3.94 5.27 0.29
C SER A 84 -2.56 4.64 0.11
N CYS A 85 -2.13 4.55 -1.15
CA CYS A 85 -0.83 4.03 -1.57
C CYS A 85 -0.10 5.05 -2.43
N SER A 86 1.22 5.12 -2.28
CA SER A 86 2.11 5.91 -3.13
C SER A 86 3.47 5.22 -3.24
N GLY A 87 3.77 4.68 -4.42
CA GLY A 87 4.99 3.92 -4.67
C GLY A 87 5.07 2.67 -3.78
N ASN A 88 6.07 2.63 -2.90
CA ASN A 88 6.30 1.52 -1.96
C ASN A 88 5.77 1.77 -0.56
N TYR A 89 4.95 2.80 -0.36
CA TYR A 89 4.36 3.16 0.92
C TYR A 89 2.85 3.10 0.86
N ALA A 90 2.25 2.68 1.96
CA ALA A 90 0.81 2.67 2.17
C ALA A 90 0.48 3.18 3.56
N GLN A 91 -0.70 3.76 3.69
CA GLN A 91 -1.25 4.23 4.95
C GLN A 91 -2.76 4.02 4.99
N PHE A 92 -3.31 3.90 6.19
CA PHE A 92 -4.75 3.87 6.42
C PHE A 92 -5.06 4.25 7.86
N LYS A 93 -6.35 4.43 8.16
CA LYS A 93 -6.84 4.64 9.51
C LYS A 93 -7.85 3.56 9.89
N VAL A 94 -7.94 3.33 11.18
CA VAL A 94 -8.96 2.51 11.83
C VAL A 94 -9.35 3.16 13.15
N ASP A 95 -10.54 2.81 13.62
CA ASP A 95 -11.00 3.15 14.95
C ASP A 95 -10.90 1.90 15.81
N MET A 96 -10.15 2.00 16.91
CA MET A 96 -9.89 0.90 17.84
C MET A 96 -10.44 1.27 19.21
N ASN A 97 -11.04 0.33 19.91
CA ASN A 97 -11.47 0.48 21.28
C ASN A 97 -10.32 0.09 22.21
N CYS A 98 -9.69 1.10 22.78
CA CYS A 98 -8.63 0.92 23.75
C CYS A 98 -9.19 1.00 25.18
N TYR A 99 -8.66 0.11 26.02
CA TYR A 99 -8.88 0.13 27.45
C TYR A 99 -7.51 0.17 28.13
N ASP A 100 -7.24 1.26 28.82
CA ASP A 100 -6.04 1.42 29.65
C ASP A 100 -6.42 1.12 31.12
N PRO A 101 -5.92 0.00 31.69
CA PRO A 101 -6.22 -0.37 33.07
C PRO A 101 -5.54 0.55 34.11
N GLU A 102 -4.47 1.26 33.75
CA GLU A 102 -3.74 2.14 34.67
C GLU A 102 -4.43 3.48 34.84
N THR A 103 -4.93 4.06 33.74
CA THR A 103 -5.67 5.33 33.78
C THR A 103 -7.19 5.15 33.88
N GLY A 104 -7.69 3.93 33.64
CA GLY A 104 -9.11 3.62 33.55
C GLY A 104 -9.78 4.16 32.29
N TYR A 105 -9.01 4.64 31.32
CA TYR A 105 -9.53 5.13 30.05
C TYR A 105 -10.17 3.98 29.26
N SER A 106 -11.38 4.20 28.77
CA SER A 106 -12.07 3.32 27.85
C SER A 106 -12.69 4.17 26.75
N GLY A 107 -12.28 3.96 25.50
CA GLY A 107 -12.79 4.76 24.40
C GLY A 107 -12.28 4.33 23.05
N THR A 108 -12.92 4.88 22.03
CA THR A 108 -12.51 4.71 20.64
C THR A 108 -11.38 5.67 20.31
N VAL A 109 -10.26 5.13 19.87
CA VAL A 109 -9.05 5.82 19.44
C VAL A 109 -8.90 5.61 17.94
N THR A 110 -8.85 6.71 17.18
CA THR A 110 -8.48 6.65 15.76
C THR A 110 -6.98 6.49 15.64
N SER A 111 -6.53 5.36 15.09
CA SER A 111 -5.13 5.08 14.85
C SER A 111 -4.81 5.11 13.36
N GLN A 112 -3.73 5.79 13.03
CA GLN A 112 -3.19 5.82 11.66
C GLN A 112 -2.00 4.89 11.56
N PHE A 113 -2.09 3.95 10.63
CA PHE A 113 -1.03 3.01 10.29
C PHE A 113 -0.36 3.47 9.01
N GLN A 114 0.98 3.44 9.01
CA GLN A 114 1.80 3.74 7.84
C GLN A 114 2.95 2.75 7.77
N GLY A 115 3.29 2.32 6.56
CA GLY A 115 4.37 1.35 6.36
C GLY A 115 4.80 1.26 4.91
N SER A 116 5.79 0.42 4.69
CA SER A 116 6.29 0.06 3.37
C SER A 116 6.29 -1.45 3.20
N LYS A 117 6.50 -1.93 1.97
CA LYS A 117 6.68 -3.37 1.72
C LYS A 117 7.90 -3.96 2.45
N ALA A 118 8.83 -3.13 2.90
CA ALA A 118 10.03 -3.54 3.61
C ALA A 118 9.92 -3.38 5.13
N SER A 119 8.91 -2.66 5.64
CA SER A 119 8.82 -2.32 7.07
C SER A 119 7.40 -1.94 7.53
N GLY A 120 7.07 -2.25 8.78
CA GLY A 120 5.79 -1.92 9.38
C GLY A 120 4.68 -2.91 9.04
N PRO A 121 3.40 -2.49 9.01
CA PRO A 121 2.24 -3.40 8.86
C PRO A 121 2.18 -4.14 7.52
N PHE A 122 2.98 -3.69 6.53
CA PHE A 122 3.07 -4.27 5.19
C PHE A 122 4.42 -4.97 4.95
N SER A 123 5.11 -5.49 5.97
CA SER A 123 6.45 -6.08 5.78
C SER A 123 6.50 -7.60 5.62
N GLY A 124 5.35 -8.28 5.66
CA GLY A 124 5.28 -9.75 5.75
C GLY A 124 4.75 -10.49 4.51
N ASN A 125 4.81 -9.89 3.32
CA ASN A 125 4.41 -10.53 2.06
C ASN A 125 5.63 -10.72 1.14
#